data_AF-A0A2G6QLF7-F1
#
_entry.id   AF-A0A2G6QLF7-F1
#
_cell.length_a   1.000
_cell.length_b   1.000
_cell.length_c   1.000
_cell.angle_alpha   90.00
_cell.angle_beta   90.00
_cell.angle_gamma   90.00
#
_symmetry.space_group_name_H-M   'P 1'
#
loop_
_entity.id
_entity.type
_entity.pdbx_description
1 polymer ?
#
loop_
_entity_poly.entity_id
_entity_poly.type
_entity_poly.pdbx_seq_one_letter_code
_entity_poly.pdbx_strand_id
1 'polypeptide(L)'
;MKKLFFRAFFVFFFTFAFFSITAEDADNSDKNQSLSDLPTSYRGISLGMDIESVKDVLQSDPLFGYRGERDLSLLPTLNRSSIETAGVSFVSRAWFQFHAETLYTMILKLNTDKIDYYSIYSHFEKKYGQPVKLNPQRAIWENETTRVIIERPLSVKYIDLTVFNELIEQSNTEKAASELRRESFVDEF
;
A
#
# COMPACT_ATOMS: atom_id res chain seq x y z
N MET A 1 -79.50 -11.74 -1.70
CA MET A 1 -79.61 -13.22 -1.72
C MET A 1 -78.38 -13.76 -1.00
N LYS A 2 -78.46 -14.21 0.27
CA LYS A 2 -78.82 -15.59 0.71
C LYS A 2 -77.86 -16.61 0.05
N LYS A 3 -77.01 -17.41 0.72
CA LYS A 3 -76.99 -18.05 2.07
C LYS A 3 -75.52 -18.49 2.36
N LEU A 4 -74.99 -18.38 3.58
CA LEU A 4 -75.03 -19.35 4.70
C LEU A 4 -74.59 -20.77 4.26
N PHE A 5 -73.55 -21.41 4.78
CA PHE A 5 -73.29 -22.05 6.09
C PHE A 5 -72.04 -22.95 5.82
N PHE A 6 -71.15 -23.42 6.72
CA PHE A 6 -71.36 -24.19 7.94
C PHE A 6 -70.00 -24.48 8.61
N ARG A 7 -70.03 -24.68 9.93
CA ARG A 7 -68.93 -25.04 10.85
C ARG A 7 -68.49 -26.50 10.73
N ALA A 8 -67.27 -26.81 11.19
CA ALA A 8 -66.85 -27.96 12.05
C ALA A 8 -65.38 -28.31 11.70
N PHE A 9 -64.40 -27.98 12.54
CA PHE A 9 -63.96 -28.76 13.72
C PHE A 9 -63.60 -30.21 13.38
N PHE A 10 -62.33 -30.45 13.05
CA PHE A 10 -61.67 -31.70 13.39
C PHE A 10 -60.27 -31.41 13.94
N VAL A 11 -60.17 -31.58 15.25
CA VAL A 11 -58.94 -31.64 16.02
C VAL A 11 -58.19 -32.89 15.61
N PHE A 12 -56.92 -32.76 15.21
CA PHE A 12 -55.98 -33.86 15.38
C PHE A 12 -54.70 -33.34 16.03
N PHE A 13 -54.51 -33.85 17.25
CA PHE A 13 -53.31 -33.82 18.06
C PHE A 13 -52.03 -33.96 17.22
N PHE A 14 -51.11 -33.00 17.32
CA PHE A 14 -49.69 -33.31 17.26
C PHE A 14 -48.91 -32.39 18.20
N THR A 15 -48.62 -32.98 19.35
CA THR A 15 -47.47 -32.77 20.23
C THR A 15 -46.45 -31.72 19.82
N PHE A 16 -46.39 -30.66 20.62
CA PHE A 16 -45.18 -30.12 21.26
C PHE A 16 -43.83 -30.46 20.61
N ALA A 17 -43.27 -29.49 19.92
CA ALA A 17 -41.85 -29.16 20.04
C ALA A 17 -41.71 -27.64 19.87
N PHE A 18 -41.30 -26.98 20.95
CA PHE A 18 -40.81 -25.61 20.92
C PHE A 18 -39.68 -25.55 19.88
N PHE A 19 -39.96 -25.00 18.70
CA PHE A 19 -38.90 -24.57 17.80
C PHE A 19 -38.48 -23.18 18.26
N SER A 20 -37.47 -23.15 19.13
CA SER A 20 -36.74 -21.91 19.41
C SER A 20 -36.27 -21.34 18.08
N ILE A 21 -36.80 -20.18 17.71
CA ILE A 21 -36.14 -19.29 16.75
C ILE A 21 -34.81 -18.91 17.40
N THR A 22 -33.75 -19.65 17.08
CA THR A 22 -32.40 -19.09 17.14
C THR A 22 -32.33 -18.16 15.94
N ALA A 23 -32.44 -16.86 16.21
CA ALA A 23 -31.88 -15.86 15.33
C ALA A 23 -30.44 -16.30 15.08
N GLU A 24 -30.17 -16.69 13.83
CA GLU A 24 -28.82 -16.88 13.35
C GLU A 24 -28.21 -15.48 13.35
N ASP A 25 -27.60 -15.12 14.49
CA ASP A 25 -26.68 -14.01 14.59
C ASP A 25 -25.60 -14.31 13.56
N ALA A 26 -25.77 -13.70 12.39
CA ALA A 26 -24.74 -13.59 11.39
C ALA A 26 -23.58 -12.84 12.07
N ASP A 27 -22.67 -13.64 12.59
CA ASP A 27 -21.38 -13.27 13.12
C ASP A 27 -20.66 -12.40 12.09
N ASN A 28 -20.85 -11.09 12.21
CA ASN A 28 -20.17 -10.08 11.42
C ASN A 28 -18.92 -9.63 12.19
N SER A 29 -18.12 -10.60 12.61
CA SER A 29 -16.85 -10.37 13.28
C SER A 29 -15.69 -11.04 12.53
N ASP A 30 -15.43 -10.60 11.29
CA ASP A 30 -14.08 -10.76 10.70
C ASP A 30 -13.90 -9.94 9.40
N LYS A 31 -13.88 -8.61 9.53
CA LYS A 31 -13.36 -7.71 8.48
C LYS A 31 -12.43 -6.63 9.03
N ASN A 32 -11.70 -6.94 10.11
CA ASN A 32 -10.44 -6.27 10.41
C ASN A 32 -9.32 -7.26 10.09
N GLN A 33 -9.10 -7.55 8.80
CA GLN A 33 -7.80 -8.08 8.39
C GLN A 33 -6.76 -7.07 8.87
N SER A 34 -5.96 -7.48 9.84
CA SER A 34 -5.04 -6.62 10.56
C SER A 34 -4.08 -5.94 9.57
N LEU A 35 -4.11 -4.60 9.54
CA LEU A 35 -3.11 -3.79 8.85
C LEU A 35 -1.67 -4.07 9.35
N SER A 36 -1.49 -4.88 10.41
CA SER A 36 -0.16 -5.34 10.87
C SER A 36 0.67 -6.04 9.79
N ASP A 37 0.05 -6.57 8.74
CA ASP A 37 0.71 -7.44 7.76
C ASP A 37 0.91 -6.79 6.39
N LEU A 38 1.02 -5.46 6.33
CA LEU A 38 1.31 -4.78 5.07
C LEU A 38 2.65 -5.25 4.49
N PRO A 39 2.72 -5.42 3.15
CA PRO A 39 3.90 -5.98 2.53
C PRO A 39 5.04 -4.96 2.65
N THR A 40 6.17 -5.41 3.18
CA THR A 40 7.43 -4.66 3.24
C THR A 40 8.41 -5.10 2.17
N SER A 41 8.05 -6.12 1.38
CA SER A 41 8.91 -6.73 0.38
C SER A 41 8.21 -6.98 -0.95
N TYR A 42 9.00 -6.97 -2.01
CA TYR A 42 8.62 -7.35 -3.36
C TYR A 42 9.77 -8.11 -4.02
N ARG A 43 9.50 -9.37 -4.38
CA ARG A 43 10.44 -10.26 -5.10
C ARG A 43 11.83 -10.35 -4.44
N GLY A 44 11.84 -10.52 -3.12
CA GLY A 44 13.08 -10.63 -2.35
C GLY A 44 13.74 -9.28 -2.02
N ILE A 45 13.23 -8.16 -2.55
CA ILE A 45 13.64 -6.81 -2.17
C ILE A 45 12.76 -6.32 -1.02
N SER A 46 13.33 -5.91 0.10
CA SER A 46 12.63 -5.57 1.34
C SER A 46 13.09 -4.21 1.85
N LEU A 47 12.17 -3.42 2.40
CA LEU A 47 12.51 -2.22 3.15
C LEU A 47 13.53 -2.56 4.25
N GLY A 48 14.49 -1.66 4.47
CA GLY A 48 15.60 -1.80 5.41
C GLY A 48 16.84 -2.54 4.87
N MET A 49 16.79 -3.15 3.68
CA MET A 49 17.98 -3.78 3.09
C MET A 49 19.05 -2.78 2.69
N ASP A 50 20.31 -3.19 2.81
CA ASP A 50 21.44 -2.41 2.35
C ASP A 50 21.52 -2.37 0.82
N ILE A 51 22.26 -1.39 0.31
CA ILE A 51 22.36 -1.15 -1.13
C ILE A 51 22.97 -2.33 -1.89
N GLU A 52 23.98 -3.02 -1.36
CA GLU A 52 24.66 -4.11 -2.06
C GLU A 52 23.75 -5.34 -2.16
N SER A 53 23.04 -5.68 -1.07
CA SER A 53 22.01 -6.72 -1.08
C SER A 53 20.92 -6.45 -2.12
N VAL A 54 20.49 -5.20 -2.28
CA VAL A 54 19.50 -4.83 -3.30
C VAL A 54 20.08 -4.98 -4.72
N LYS A 55 21.34 -4.59 -4.95
CA LYS A 55 22.02 -4.78 -6.24
C LYS A 55 22.08 -6.27 -6.63
N ASP A 56 22.43 -7.14 -5.69
CA ASP A 56 22.50 -8.59 -5.92
C ASP A 56 21.15 -9.16 -6.34
N VAL A 57 20.08 -8.81 -5.63
CA VAL A 57 18.72 -9.25 -5.99
C VAL A 57 18.32 -8.72 -7.36
N LEU A 58 18.55 -7.43 -7.64
CA LEU A 58 18.25 -6.81 -8.93
C LEU A 58 19.02 -7.43 -10.09
N GLN A 59 20.27 -7.84 -9.87
CA GLN A 59 21.08 -8.50 -10.89
C GLN A 59 20.62 -9.93 -11.18
N SER A 60 20.09 -10.62 -10.17
CA SER A 60 19.62 -12.00 -10.29
C SER A 60 18.19 -12.13 -10.84
N ASP A 61 17.34 -11.10 -10.67
CA ASP A 61 15.92 -11.17 -11.03
C ASP A 61 15.66 -10.63 -12.46
N PRO A 62 15.28 -11.49 -13.42
CA PRO A 62 15.09 -11.10 -14.82
C PRO A 62 13.94 -10.12 -15.05
N LEU A 63 13.11 -9.84 -14.04
CA LEU A 63 12.10 -8.79 -14.12
C LEU A 63 12.72 -7.39 -14.23
N PHE A 64 13.91 -7.20 -13.67
CA PHE A 64 14.60 -5.91 -13.62
C PHE A 64 15.77 -5.89 -14.61
N GLY A 65 15.77 -4.90 -15.49
CA GLY A 65 16.88 -4.65 -16.40
C GLY A 65 17.99 -3.85 -15.73
N TYR A 66 18.46 -4.28 -14.55
CA TYR A 66 19.52 -3.61 -13.80
C TYR A 66 20.87 -3.76 -14.51
N ARG A 67 21.61 -2.66 -14.64
CA ARG A 67 22.84 -2.57 -15.49
C ARG A 67 24.09 -2.28 -14.66
N GLY A 68 24.04 -2.49 -13.34
CA GLY A 68 25.11 -2.17 -12.41
C GLY A 68 25.13 -0.69 -12.01
N GLU A 69 26.32 -0.19 -11.65
CA GLU A 69 26.52 1.18 -11.11
C GLU A 69 25.97 2.32 -11.97
N ARG A 70 25.79 2.12 -13.28
CA ARG A 70 25.20 3.15 -14.15
C ARG A 70 23.77 3.52 -13.76
N ASP A 71 23.06 2.59 -13.12
CA ASP A 71 21.68 2.81 -12.67
C ASP A 71 21.63 3.43 -11.26
N LEU A 72 22.79 3.62 -10.60
CA LEU A 72 22.92 4.29 -9.30
C LEU A 72 23.11 5.80 -9.48
N SER A 73 22.33 6.59 -8.76
CA SER A 73 22.45 8.04 -8.67
C SER A 73 22.61 8.48 -7.22
N LEU A 74 23.56 9.38 -6.96
CA LEU A 74 23.67 10.08 -5.67
C LEU A 74 22.77 11.32 -5.73
N LEU A 75 21.93 11.49 -4.71
CA LEU A 75 21.05 12.65 -4.63
C LEU A 75 21.77 13.81 -3.92
N PRO A 76 21.55 15.08 -4.33
CA PRO A 76 22.28 16.23 -3.80
C PRO A 76 22.10 16.49 -2.29
N THR A 77 21.10 15.87 -1.67
CA THR A 77 20.73 16.06 -0.28
C THR A 77 20.88 14.77 0.54
N LEU A 78 21.45 14.90 1.74
CA LEU A 78 21.34 13.98 2.89
C LEU A 78 21.61 12.49 2.62
N ASN A 79 22.85 12.08 2.29
CA ASN A 79 23.25 10.66 2.22
C ASN A 79 22.23 9.76 1.49
N ARG A 80 21.58 10.32 0.46
CA ARG A 80 20.56 9.63 -0.32
C ARG A 80 21.15 9.14 -1.62
N SER A 81 20.76 7.95 -1.99
CA SER A 81 21.02 7.40 -3.31
C SER A 81 19.75 6.78 -3.86
N SER A 82 19.73 6.56 -5.17
CA SER A 82 18.64 5.89 -5.85
C SER A 82 19.18 4.96 -6.90
N ILE A 83 18.67 3.73 -6.95
CA ILE A 83 18.84 2.83 -8.09
C ILE A 83 17.60 2.95 -8.96
N GLU A 84 17.77 3.18 -10.26
CA GLU A 84 16.69 3.24 -11.24
C GLU A 84 16.88 2.18 -12.33
N THR A 85 15.94 1.25 -12.43
CA THR A 85 16.05 0.14 -13.37
C THR A 85 14.89 0.15 -14.36
N ALA A 86 15.16 -0.21 -15.60
CA ALA A 86 14.09 -0.63 -16.51
C ALA A 86 13.43 -1.91 -15.96
N GLY A 87 12.17 -2.15 -16.31
CA GLY A 87 11.51 -3.42 -16.06
C GLY A 87 11.20 -4.17 -17.35
N VAL A 88 10.84 -5.44 -17.19
CA VAL A 88 10.37 -6.31 -18.27
C VAL A 88 8.89 -6.66 -18.07
N SER A 89 8.14 -6.74 -19.17
CA SER A 89 6.72 -7.17 -19.19
C SER A 89 5.79 -6.28 -18.33
N PHE A 90 5.55 -6.67 -17.08
CA PHE A 90 4.56 -6.06 -16.18
C PHE A 90 5.11 -4.85 -15.42
N VAL A 91 6.42 -4.75 -15.27
CA VAL A 91 7.10 -3.57 -14.72
C VAL A 91 7.70 -2.80 -15.89
N SER A 92 7.39 -1.52 -15.98
CA SER A 92 8.02 -0.63 -16.98
C SER A 92 9.31 -0.02 -16.44
N ARG A 93 9.32 0.31 -15.15
CA ARG A 93 10.44 0.95 -14.46
C ARG A 93 10.30 0.78 -12.95
N ALA A 94 11.43 0.71 -12.26
CA ALA A 94 11.48 0.66 -10.81
C ALA A 94 12.51 1.65 -10.25
N TRP A 95 12.22 2.18 -9.07
CA TRP A 95 13.14 3.02 -8.30
C TRP A 95 13.26 2.47 -6.88
N PHE A 96 14.49 2.44 -6.38
CA PHE A 96 14.85 2.00 -5.04
C PHE A 96 15.63 3.13 -4.39
N GLN A 97 15.06 3.77 -3.36
CA GLN A 97 15.67 4.94 -2.72
C GLN A 97 16.25 4.56 -1.37
N PHE A 98 17.47 5.02 -1.14
CA PHE A 98 18.25 4.70 0.04
C PHE A 98 18.51 5.96 0.86
N HIS A 99 18.56 5.79 2.17
CA HIS A 99 19.01 6.78 3.13
C HIS A 99 19.94 6.10 4.12
N ALA A 100 21.13 6.67 4.33
CA ALA A 100 22.18 6.05 5.15
C ALA A 100 22.41 4.57 4.76
N GLU A 101 22.51 4.32 3.45
CA GLU A 101 22.71 3.00 2.83
C GLU A 101 21.57 1.98 2.99
N THR A 102 20.45 2.36 3.61
CA THR A 102 19.27 1.47 3.79
C THR A 102 18.11 1.86 2.89
N LEU A 103 17.46 0.86 2.28
CA LEU A 103 16.32 1.02 1.38
C LEU A 103 15.08 1.46 2.18
N TYR A 104 14.57 2.66 1.93
CA TYR A 104 13.37 3.16 2.61
C TYR A 104 12.17 3.34 1.68
N THR A 105 12.37 3.30 0.36
CA THR A 105 11.27 3.38 -0.61
C THR A 105 11.52 2.51 -1.83
N MET A 106 10.50 1.75 -2.23
CA MET A 106 10.42 1.05 -3.52
C MET A 106 9.27 1.62 -4.33
N ILE A 107 9.50 1.97 -5.58
CA ILE A 107 8.48 2.47 -6.51
C ILE A 107 8.50 1.59 -7.75
N LEU A 108 7.38 0.91 -8.03
CA LEU A 108 7.20 0.10 -9.23
C LEU A 108 6.19 0.79 -10.13
N LYS A 109 6.63 1.28 -11.30
CA LYS A 109 5.72 1.74 -12.35
C LYS A 109 5.37 0.55 -13.23
N LEU A 110 4.10 0.14 -13.20
CA LEU A 110 3.65 -1.02 -13.96
C LEU A 110 3.31 -0.65 -15.40
N ASN A 111 3.32 -1.66 -16.26
CA ASN A 111 2.96 -1.52 -17.66
C ASN A 111 1.44 -1.52 -17.83
N THR A 112 0.86 -0.36 -18.09
CA THR A 112 -0.60 -0.17 -18.24
C THR A 112 -1.20 -0.88 -19.45
N ASP A 113 -0.38 -1.29 -20.42
CA ASP A 113 -0.83 -2.08 -21.57
C ASP A 113 -1.01 -3.56 -21.21
N LYS A 114 -0.50 -3.98 -20.04
CA LYS A 114 -0.49 -5.38 -19.58
C LYS A 114 -1.34 -5.59 -18.34
N ILE A 115 -1.45 -4.58 -17.49
CA ILE A 115 -2.17 -4.64 -16.23
C ILE A 115 -2.82 -3.30 -15.93
N ASP A 116 -4.06 -3.33 -15.46
CA ASP A 116 -4.81 -2.13 -15.12
C ASP A 116 -4.81 -1.84 -13.62
N TYR A 117 -5.15 -0.61 -13.28
CA TYR A 117 -5.22 -0.14 -11.90
C TYR A 117 -6.21 -0.92 -11.04
N TYR A 118 -7.39 -1.25 -11.58
CA TYR A 118 -8.44 -1.91 -10.82
C TYR A 118 -8.06 -3.32 -10.43
N SER A 119 -7.35 -4.06 -11.30
CA SER A 119 -6.78 -5.38 -10.97
C SER A 119 -5.83 -5.33 -9.77
N ILE A 120 -4.93 -4.34 -9.72
CA ILE A 120 -3.98 -4.18 -8.60
C ILE A 120 -4.71 -3.70 -7.34
N TYR A 121 -5.58 -2.71 -7.46
CA TYR A 121 -6.39 -2.19 -6.36
C TYR A 121 -7.24 -3.27 -5.70
N SER A 122 -8.02 -4.01 -6.49
CA SER A 122 -8.93 -5.05 -5.98
C SER A 122 -8.17 -6.21 -5.34
N HIS A 123 -6.97 -6.54 -5.85
CA HIS A 123 -6.10 -7.52 -5.21
C HIS A 123 -5.64 -7.05 -3.83
N PHE A 124 -5.21 -5.79 -3.69
CA PHE A 124 -4.83 -5.22 -2.40
C PHE A 124 -6.01 -5.12 -1.44
N GLU A 125 -7.16 -4.66 -1.92
CA GLU A 125 -8.40 -4.56 -1.14
C GLU A 125 -8.84 -5.92 -0.60
N LYS A 126 -8.76 -6.96 -1.43
CA LYS A 126 -9.09 -8.34 -1.03
C LYS A 126 -8.12 -8.91 0.01
N LYS A 127 -6.85 -8.50 -0.04
CA LYS A 127 -5.78 -9.08 0.79
C LYS A 127 -5.56 -8.34 2.10
N TYR A 128 -5.72 -7.01 2.10
CA TYR A 128 -5.37 -6.13 3.22
C TYR A 128 -6.54 -5.25 3.69
N GLY A 129 -7.75 -5.49 3.17
CA GLY A 129 -8.93 -4.68 3.47
C GLY A 129 -8.95 -3.33 2.77
N GLN A 130 -9.86 -2.45 3.22
CA GLN A 130 -10.05 -1.13 2.62
C GLN A 130 -8.82 -0.23 2.85
N PRO A 131 -8.44 0.62 1.88
CA PRO A 131 -7.40 1.61 2.09
C PRO A 131 -7.82 2.61 3.17
N VAL A 132 -6.86 3.06 3.99
CA VAL A 132 -7.09 4.11 5.00
C VAL A 132 -7.38 5.48 4.37
N LYS A 133 -6.90 5.72 3.15
CA LYS A 133 -7.20 6.93 2.37
C LYS A 133 -7.40 6.56 0.92
N LEU A 134 -8.48 7.06 0.32
CA LEU A 134 -8.80 6.86 -1.09
C LEU A 134 -9.21 8.20 -1.71
N ASN A 135 -8.63 8.51 -2.86
CA ASN A 135 -9.06 9.61 -3.71
C ASN A 135 -8.96 9.20 -5.19
N PRO A 136 -9.43 10.03 -6.14
CA PRO A 136 -9.41 9.67 -7.56
C PRO A 136 -8.03 9.31 -8.13
N GLN A 137 -6.95 9.81 -7.52
CA GLN A 137 -5.57 9.62 -7.98
C GLN A 137 -4.85 8.46 -7.29
N ARG A 138 -5.22 8.11 -6.06
CA ARG A 138 -4.51 7.09 -5.27
C ARG A 138 -5.33 6.42 -4.18
N ALA A 139 -4.95 5.20 -3.87
CA ALA A 139 -5.35 4.44 -2.69
C ALA A 139 -4.13 4.21 -1.79
N ILE A 140 -4.31 4.36 -0.47
CA ILE A 140 -3.24 4.26 0.53
C ILE A 140 -3.64 3.22 1.59
N TRP A 141 -2.78 2.25 1.79
CA TRP A 141 -2.77 1.37 2.96
C TRP A 141 -1.61 1.79 3.86
N GLU A 142 -1.84 1.79 5.15
CA GLU A 142 -0.86 2.30 6.12
C GLU A 142 -1.01 1.56 7.45
N ASN A 143 0.12 1.22 8.06
CA ASN A 143 0.23 0.78 9.44
C ASN A 143 1.29 1.62 10.16
N GLU A 144 1.77 1.19 11.33
CA GLU A 144 2.71 1.97 12.14
C GLU A 144 4.05 2.22 11.44
N THR A 145 4.55 1.27 10.66
CA THR A 145 5.91 1.30 10.08
C THR A 145 5.93 1.38 8.56
N THR A 146 4.82 1.11 7.89
CA THR A 146 4.79 0.87 6.44
C THR A 146 3.58 1.51 5.79
N ARG A 147 3.83 2.18 4.66
CA ARG A 147 2.79 2.70 3.79
C ARG A 147 2.93 2.08 2.40
N VAL A 148 1.81 1.57 1.89
CA VAL A 148 1.69 1.15 0.49
C VAL A 148 0.74 2.08 -0.24
N ILE A 149 1.18 2.60 -1.38
CA ILE A 149 0.39 3.51 -2.20
C ILE A 149 0.22 2.92 -3.59
N ILE A 150 -1.03 2.85 -4.06
CA ILE A 150 -1.36 2.55 -5.45
C ILE A 150 -1.80 3.86 -6.10
N GLU A 151 -1.07 4.33 -7.09
CA GLU A 151 -1.25 5.64 -7.75
C GLU A 151 -1.56 5.49 -9.24
N ARG A 152 -2.42 6.36 -9.77
CA ARG A 152 -2.66 6.47 -11.21
C ARG A 152 -1.49 7.17 -11.92
N PRO A 153 -1.16 6.82 -13.18
CA PRO A 153 -1.85 5.87 -14.05
C PRO A 153 -1.71 4.41 -13.61
N LEU A 154 -0.52 3.94 -13.21
CA LEU A 154 -0.35 2.71 -12.42
C LEU A 154 1.06 2.62 -11.82
N SER A 155 1.19 2.95 -10.54
CA SER A 155 2.39 2.66 -9.76
C SER A 155 2.05 2.12 -8.38
N VAL A 156 2.91 1.26 -7.85
CA VAL A 156 2.83 0.72 -6.49
C VAL A 156 4.08 1.19 -5.74
N LYS A 157 3.88 1.84 -4.60
CA LYS A 157 4.96 2.33 -3.74
C LYS A 157 4.93 1.62 -2.40
N TYR A 158 6.10 1.23 -1.91
CA TYR A 158 6.32 0.72 -0.56
C TYR A 158 7.23 1.72 0.15
N ILE A 159 6.84 2.17 1.34
CA ILE A 159 7.52 3.24 2.05
C ILE A 159 7.69 2.82 3.52
N ASP A 160 8.93 2.90 4.01
CA ASP A 160 9.24 2.86 5.43
C ASP A 160 8.87 4.20 6.06
N LEU A 161 7.87 4.21 6.94
CA LEU A 161 7.38 5.43 7.56
C LEU A 161 8.33 6.01 8.61
N THR A 162 9.13 5.18 9.27
CA THR A 162 10.10 5.63 10.27
C THR A 162 11.15 6.50 9.59
N VAL A 163 11.78 5.98 8.54
CA VAL A 163 12.79 6.74 7.78
C VAL A 163 12.15 7.89 7.00
N PHE A 164 10.98 7.67 6.39
CA PHE A 164 10.32 8.73 5.62
C PHE A 164 9.97 9.95 6.49
N ASN A 165 9.44 9.75 7.69
CA ASN A 165 9.07 10.85 8.58
C ASN A 165 10.32 11.59 9.09
N GLU A 166 11.39 10.89 9.43
CA GLU A 166 12.69 11.50 9.78
C GLU A 166 13.17 12.44 8.66
N LEU A 167 13.10 12.00 7.41
CA LEU A 167 13.51 12.78 6.25
C LEU A 167 12.64 14.02 6.00
N ILE A 168 11.36 13.96 6.35
CA ILE A 168 10.45 15.12 6.27
C ILE A 168 10.81 16.15 7.35
N GLU A 169 11.09 15.71 8.58
CA GLU A 169 11.50 16.59 9.68
C GLU A 169 12.81 17.31 9.34
N GLN A 170 13.83 16.57 8.91
CA GLN A 170 15.11 17.14 8.47
C GLN A 170 14.93 18.19 7.36
N SER A 171 14.12 17.88 6.34
CA SER A 171 13.85 18.83 5.24
C SER A 171 13.16 20.11 5.70
N ASN A 172 12.24 20.02 6.66
CA ASN A 172 11.57 21.20 7.21
C ASN A 172 12.53 22.08 7.99
N THR A 173 13.43 21.48 8.79
CA THR A 173 14.48 22.20 9.51
C THR A 173 15.43 22.92 8.56
N GLU A 174 15.86 22.25 7.48
CA GLU A 174 16.74 22.85 6.46
C GLU A 174 16.08 24.04 5.74
N LYS A 175 14.79 23.91 5.39
CA LYS A 175 14.03 25.01 4.77
C LYS A 175 13.94 26.22 5.68
N ALA A 176 13.62 26.00 6.96
CA ALA A 176 13.57 27.09 7.94
C ALA A 176 14.93 27.78 8.09
N ALA A 177 16.02 27.02 8.19
CA ALA A 177 17.38 27.57 8.26
C ALA A 177 17.81 28.29 6.98
N SER A 178 17.37 27.80 5.81
CA SER A 178 17.61 28.47 4.52
C SER A 178 16.86 29.79 4.42
N GLU A 179 15.62 29.85 4.92
CA GLU A 179 14.82 31.07 4.88
C GLU A 179 15.41 32.16 5.79
N LEU A 180 15.81 31.79 7.01
CA LEU A 180 16.52 32.71 7.92
C LEU A 180 17.80 33.26 7.30
N ARG A 181 18.60 32.41 6.64
CA ARG A 181 19.81 32.87 5.93
C ARG A 181 19.49 33.81 4.77
N ARG A 182 18.39 33.55 4.05
CA ARG A 182 17.93 34.41 2.95
C ARG A 182 17.49 35.77 3.49
N GLU A 183 16.73 35.81 4.57
CA GLU A 183 16.31 37.04 5.23
C GLU A 183 17.51 37.85 5.70
N SER A 184 18.44 37.22 6.44
CA SER A 184 19.67 37.90 6.90
C SER A 184 20.51 38.47 5.75
N PHE A 185 20.63 37.75 4.64
CA PHE A 185 21.34 38.25 3.45
C PHE A 185 20.63 39.44 2.79
N VAL A 186 19.30 39.46 2.77
CA VAL A 186 18.53 40.60 2.24
C VAL A 186 18.69 41.83 3.14
N ASP A 187 18.74 41.64 4.45
CA ASP A 187 18.94 42.73 5.44
C ASP A 187 20.34 43.39 5.35
N GLU A 188 21.28 42.79 4.59
CA GLU A 188 22.61 43.36 4.34
C GLU A 188 22.61 44.47 3.25
N PHE A 189 21.51 44.68 2.52
CA PHE A 189 21.35 45.72 1.48
C PHE A 189 20.45 46.88 1.93
#